data_AF-A0A368KS30-F1
#
_entry.id   AF-A0A368KS30-F1
#
_cell.length_a   1.000
_cell.length_b   1.000
_cell.length_c   1.000
_cell.angle_alpha   90.00
_cell.angle_beta   90.00
_cell.angle_gamma   90.00
#
_symmetry.space_group_name_H-M   'P 1'
#
loop_
_entity.id
_entity.type
_entity.pdbx_description
1 polymer ?
#
loop_
_entity_poly.entity_id
_entity_poly.type
_entity_poly.pdbx_seq_one_letter_code
_entity_poly.pdbx_strand_id
1 'polypeptide(L)'
;MNINGLELPSELVADLKSGGRKLNDDELNRLRTMLNCVESPLPKLFGREAIQDSNQLWESDAAQYYLGQVSNSVVPGDVDRRLTLIIGQAEPDSPIALDYRTAIPRVIYLGDIDHASHWIELSRDYASLVQFIQKGPV
;
A
#
# COMPACT_ATOMS: atom_id res chain seq x y z
N MET A 1 -8.23 -10.99 11.78
CA MET A 1 -7.08 -10.40 12.52
C MET A 1 -7.15 -8.95 12.18
N ASN A 2 -7.09 -8.05 13.17
CA ASN A 2 -7.24 -6.63 12.89
C ASN A 2 -6.02 -5.82 13.33
N ILE A 3 -5.82 -4.67 12.68
CA ILE A 3 -4.88 -3.63 13.09
C ILE A 3 -5.64 -2.30 12.98
N ASN A 4 -5.57 -1.47 14.03
CA ASN A 4 -6.27 -0.18 14.10
C ASN A 4 -7.77 -0.25 13.79
N GLY A 5 -8.44 -1.34 14.19
CA GLY A 5 -9.87 -1.53 13.93
C GLY A 5 -10.21 -2.06 12.53
N LEU A 6 -9.21 -2.25 11.66
CA LEU A 6 -9.39 -2.70 10.27
C LEU A 6 -9.06 -4.19 10.14
N GLU A 7 -10.01 -4.99 9.63
CA GLU A 7 -9.82 -6.43 9.40
C GLU A 7 -8.90 -6.68 8.21
N LEU A 8 -7.84 -7.46 8.43
CA LEU A 8 -6.84 -7.73 7.40
C LEU A 8 -7.35 -8.79 6.39
N PRO A 9 -7.01 -8.65 5.09
CA PRO A 9 -7.20 -9.70 4.10
C PRO A 9 -6.55 -11.02 4.51
N SER A 10 -7.19 -12.15 4.21
CA SER A 10 -6.73 -13.51 4.60
C SER A 10 -5.29 -13.81 4.19
N GLU A 11 -4.91 -13.40 2.99
CA GLU A 11 -3.59 -13.59 2.39
C GLU A 11 -2.54 -12.77 3.14
N LEU A 12 -2.87 -11.53 3.53
CA LEU A 12 -2.00 -10.72 4.36
C LEU A 12 -1.86 -11.35 5.76
N VAL A 13 -2.94 -11.87 6.34
CA VAL A 13 -2.87 -12.60 7.62
C VAL A 13 -1.95 -13.82 7.52
N ALA A 14 -2.01 -14.57 6.43
CA ALA A 14 -1.14 -15.71 6.19
C ALA A 14 0.33 -15.29 6.10
N ASP A 15 0.62 -14.26 5.28
CA ASP A 15 1.98 -13.71 5.13
C ASP A 15 2.54 -13.21 6.48
N LEU A 16 1.74 -12.48 7.26
CA LEU A 16 2.16 -11.96 8.57
C LEU A 16 2.40 -13.07 9.60
N LYS A 17 1.60 -14.15 9.57
CA LYS A 17 1.83 -15.33 10.43
C LYS A 17 3.11 -16.07 10.09
N SER A 18 3.57 -16.02 8.84
CA SER A 18 4.88 -16.55 8.42
C SER A 18 6.05 -15.60 8.65
N GLY A 19 5.85 -14.47 9.33
CA GLY A 19 6.90 -13.47 9.60
C GLY A 19 6.98 -12.34 8.56
N GLY A 20 5.93 -12.18 7.74
CA GLY A 20 5.88 -11.24 6.63
C GLY A 20 6.31 -11.87 5.30
N ARG A 21 5.97 -11.21 4.20
CA ARG A 21 6.35 -11.63 2.85
C ARG A 21 7.71 -11.06 2.47
N LYS A 22 8.72 -11.92 2.37
CA LYS A 22 10.00 -11.58 1.75
C LYS A 22 9.91 -11.83 0.25
N LEU A 23 9.93 -10.75 -0.52
CA LEU A 23 9.90 -10.82 -1.98
C LEU A 23 11.28 -11.23 -2.50
N ASN A 24 11.31 -12.19 -3.44
CA ASN A 24 12.52 -12.48 -4.21
C ASN A 24 12.74 -11.43 -5.32
N ASP A 25 13.88 -11.50 -6.02
CA ASP A 25 14.26 -10.49 -7.02
C ASP A 25 13.24 -10.36 -8.16
N ASP A 26 12.65 -11.45 -8.62
CA ASP A 26 11.64 -11.42 -9.69
C ASP A 26 10.32 -10.80 -9.21
N GLU A 27 9.88 -11.15 -7.99
CA GLU A 27 8.71 -10.56 -7.35
C GLU A 27 8.90 -9.06 -7.09
N LEU A 28 10.08 -8.66 -6.62
CA LEU A 28 10.47 -7.25 -6.44
C LEU A 28 10.44 -6.50 -7.76
N ASN A 29 11.01 -7.06 -8.82
CA ASN A 29 11.02 -6.43 -10.14
C ASN A 29 9.60 -6.27 -10.69
N ARG A 30 8.74 -7.27 -10.53
CA ARG A 30 7.32 -7.13 -10.91
C ARG A 30 6.62 -6.04 -10.11
N LEU A 31 6.81 -5.98 -8.80
CA LEU A 31 6.23 -4.91 -7.98
C LEU A 31 6.73 -3.52 -8.40
N ARG A 32 8.02 -3.36 -8.70
CA ARG A 32 8.60 -2.11 -9.23
C ARG A 32 7.91 -1.63 -10.50
N THR A 33 7.59 -2.54 -11.43
CA THR A 33 6.91 -2.16 -12.69
C THR A 33 5.50 -1.60 -12.50
N MET A 34 4.86 -1.87 -11.37
CA MET A 34 3.53 -1.34 -11.06
C MET A 34 3.57 0.06 -10.41
N LEU A 35 4.73 0.46 -9.91
CA LEU A 35 4.95 1.71 -9.17
C LEU A 35 5.53 2.77 -10.11
N ASN A 36 4.72 3.18 -11.10
CA ASN A 36 5.15 4.06 -12.18
C ASN A 36 5.04 5.57 -11.87
N CYS A 37 4.49 5.92 -10.71
CA CYS A 37 4.36 7.31 -10.25
C CYS A 37 5.27 7.61 -9.04
N VAL A 38 6.42 6.93 -8.97
CA VAL A 38 7.49 7.21 -8.01
C VAL A 38 8.82 7.27 -8.77
N GLU A 39 9.79 8.04 -8.27
CA GLU A 39 11.03 8.31 -9.01
C GLU A 39 11.97 7.10 -8.99
N SER A 40 12.11 6.45 -7.83
CA SER A 40 13.08 5.38 -7.61
C SER A 40 12.47 4.23 -6.79
N PRO A 41 11.60 3.40 -7.41
CA PRO A 41 10.85 2.37 -6.71
C PRO A 41 11.76 1.35 -6.01
N LEU A 42 11.68 1.34 -4.68
CA LEU A 42 12.36 0.43 -3.76
C LEU A 42 11.31 -0.28 -2.87
N PRO A 43 10.40 -1.05 -3.47
CA PRO A 43 9.23 -1.50 -2.74
C PRO A 43 9.55 -2.54 -1.68
N LYS A 44 8.83 -2.46 -0.56
CA LYS A 44 8.88 -3.42 0.54
C LYS A 44 7.48 -3.63 1.08
N LEU A 45 7.13 -4.89 1.32
CA LEU A 45 5.95 -5.27 2.11
C LEU A 45 6.41 -5.52 3.55
N PHE A 46 5.67 -4.96 4.49
CA PHE A 46 6.06 -4.96 5.89
C PHE A 46 5.60 -6.23 6.63
N GLY A 47 6.41 -6.62 7.62
CA GLY A 47 5.99 -7.55 8.66
C GLY A 47 5.10 -6.85 9.70
N ARG A 48 4.55 -7.62 10.63
CA ARG A 48 3.51 -7.13 11.56
C ARG A 48 3.95 -5.93 12.39
N GLU A 49 5.15 -5.98 12.98
CA GLU A 49 5.68 -4.91 13.82
C GLU A 49 5.83 -3.60 13.02
N ALA A 50 6.48 -3.68 11.86
CA ALA A 50 6.62 -2.53 10.97
C ALA A 50 5.26 -1.96 10.50
N ILE A 51 4.24 -2.81 10.25
CA ILE A 51 2.88 -2.31 9.98
C ILE A 51 2.33 -1.53 11.18
N GLN A 52 2.46 -2.06 12.39
CA GLN A 52 1.97 -1.39 13.60
C GLN A 52 2.66 -0.04 13.81
N ASP A 53 3.99 0.01 13.64
CA ASP A 53 4.78 1.22 13.81
C ASP A 53 4.50 2.25 12.73
N SER A 54 4.46 1.85 11.45
CA SER A 54 4.18 2.76 10.34
C SER A 54 2.80 3.41 10.45
N ASN A 55 1.81 2.72 11.00
CA ASN A 55 0.47 3.30 11.16
C ASN A 55 0.35 4.26 12.36
N GLN A 56 1.39 4.44 13.19
CA GLN A 56 1.45 5.56 14.13
C GLN A 56 1.50 6.93 13.41
N LEU A 57 1.89 6.93 12.12
CA LEU A 57 1.83 8.11 11.25
C LEU A 57 0.47 8.79 11.32
N TRP A 58 -0.63 8.02 11.32
CA TRP A 58 -1.99 8.58 11.25
C TRP A 58 -2.41 9.38 12.47
N GLU A 59 -1.77 9.14 13.62
CA GLU A 59 -1.99 9.89 14.86
C GLU A 59 -1.07 11.12 14.98
N SER A 60 -0.09 11.26 14.09
CA SER A 60 0.86 12.38 14.08
C SER A 60 0.38 13.54 13.22
N ASP A 61 0.92 14.73 13.48
CA ASP A 61 0.72 15.91 12.63
C ASP A 61 1.27 15.72 11.21
N ALA A 62 2.22 14.79 11.02
CA ALA A 62 2.76 14.48 9.72
C ALA A 62 1.72 13.82 8.79
N ALA A 63 0.65 13.23 9.34
CA ALA A 63 -0.42 12.60 8.56
C ALA A 63 -0.97 13.50 7.45
N GLN A 64 -1.02 14.82 7.67
CA GLN A 64 -1.53 15.79 6.70
C GLN A 64 -0.79 15.76 5.36
N TYR A 65 0.50 15.41 5.35
CA TYR A 65 1.32 15.32 4.14
C TYR A 65 1.08 14.03 3.35
N TYR A 66 0.40 13.04 3.95
CA TYR A 66 0.16 11.72 3.37
C TYR A 66 -1.30 11.49 3.01
N LEU A 67 -2.18 12.50 3.12
CA LEU A 67 -3.59 12.34 2.77
C LEU A 67 -3.83 12.31 1.26
N GLY A 68 -2.85 12.74 0.46
CA GLY A 68 -3.01 12.93 -0.98
C GLY A 68 -3.96 14.09 -1.33
N GLN A 69 -4.42 14.12 -2.57
CA GLN A 69 -5.31 15.17 -3.09
C GLN A 69 -6.49 14.57 -3.84
N VAL A 70 -7.69 15.07 -3.54
CA VAL A 70 -8.92 14.68 -4.23
C VAL A 70 -8.74 14.86 -5.74
N SER A 71 -8.97 13.80 -6.51
CA SER A 71 -8.82 13.83 -7.95
C SER A 71 -9.91 13.00 -8.64
N ASN A 72 -10.44 13.52 -9.74
CA ASN A 72 -11.37 12.79 -10.61
C ASN A 72 -10.65 11.95 -11.68
N SER A 73 -9.38 12.27 -11.97
CA SER A 73 -8.56 11.57 -12.96
C SER A 73 -7.70 10.47 -12.33
N VAL A 74 -7.39 10.59 -11.05
CA VAL A 74 -6.60 9.62 -10.29
C VAL A 74 -7.45 9.15 -9.12
N VAL A 75 -7.88 7.90 -9.15
CA VAL A 75 -8.70 7.31 -8.09
C VAL A 75 -7.82 6.39 -7.22
N PRO A 76 -7.83 6.56 -5.89
CA PRO A 76 -8.64 7.52 -5.16
C PRO A 76 -8.17 8.98 -5.16
N GLY A 77 -6.89 9.24 -5.40
CA GLY A 77 -6.31 10.57 -5.28
C GLY A 77 -6.02 10.97 -3.84
N ASP A 78 -6.99 10.81 -2.93
CA ASP A 78 -6.87 11.06 -1.50
C ASP A 78 -7.13 9.79 -0.66
N VAL A 79 -6.98 9.89 0.66
CA VAL A 79 -7.38 8.84 1.61
C VAL A 79 -8.03 9.40 2.86
N ASP A 80 -8.89 8.58 3.49
CA ASP A 80 -9.26 8.77 4.89
C ASP A 80 -8.29 7.95 5.76
N ARG A 81 -7.53 8.63 6.63
CA ARG A 81 -6.58 8.00 7.56
C ARG A 81 -7.21 6.94 8.47
N ARG A 82 -8.52 7.03 8.76
CA ARG A 82 -9.24 6.05 9.59
C ARG A 82 -9.61 4.78 8.82
N LEU A 83 -9.61 4.85 7.50
CA LEU A 83 -9.95 3.76 6.59
C LEU A 83 -8.74 3.34 5.74
N THR A 84 -7.52 3.66 6.20
CA THR A 84 -6.29 3.37 5.49
C THR A 84 -5.30 2.67 6.39
N LEU A 85 -4.72 1.58 5.92
CA LEU A 85 -3.72 0.81 6.65
C LEU A 85 -2.44 0.68 5.83
N ILE A 86 -1.34 1.26 6.30
CA ILE A 86 -0.02 1.14 5.67
C ILE A 86 0.48 -0.29 5.83
N ILE A 87 0.82 -0.95 4.73
CA ILE A 87 1.29 -2.34 4.69
C ILE A 87 2.67 -2.49 4.05
N GLY A 88 3.25 -1.39 3.59
CA GLY A 88 4.54 -1.37 2.91
C GLY A 88 4.95 0.04 2.51
N GLN A 89 5.97 0.11 1.67
CA GLN A 89 6.45 1.33 1.04
C GLN A 89 6.80 1.04 -0.41
N ALA A 90 6.59 2.01 -1.29
CA ALA A 90 7.03 1.99 -2.68
C ALA A 90 8.44 2.58 -2.83
N GLU A 91 8.73 3.65 -2.09
CA GLU A 91 10.06 4.25 -1.88
C GLU A 91 10.06 4.98 -0.51
N PRO A 92 11.18 5.57 -0.04
CA PRO A 92 11.16 6.41 1.16
C PRO A 92 10.07 7.49 1.05
N ASP A 93 9.29 7.68 2.12
CA ASP A 93 8.17 8.63 2.18
C ASP A 93 6.99 8.37 1.21
N SER A 94 6.99 7.22 0.52
CA SER A 94 5.88 6.77 -0.34
C SER A 94 5.29 5.46 0.19
N PRO A 95 4.24 5.50 1.04
CA PRO A 95 3.61 4.30 1.59
C PRO A 95 2.84 3.49 0.55
N ILE A 96 2.81 2.16 0.75
CA ILE A 96 1.82 1.23 0.15
C ILE A 96 0.81 0.91 1.24
N ALA A 97 -0.48 1.00 0.93
CA ALA A 97 -1.56 0.85 1.91
C ALA A 97 -2.75 0.05 1.38
N LEU A 98 -3.59 -0.41 2.31
CA LEU A 98 -4.94 -0.89 2.05
C LEU A 98 -5.94 0.25 2.26
N ASP A 99 -6.84 0.46 1.30
CA ASP A 99 -7.93 1.44 1.38
C ASP A 99 -9.27 0.73 1.57
N TYR A 100 -9.90 0.98 2.72
CA TYR A 100 -11.14 0.33 3.17
C TYR A 100 -12.41 1.12 2.82
N ARG A 101 -12.32 2.14 1.97
CA ARG A 101 -13.53 2.82 1.43
C ARG A 101 -14.33 1.96 0.46
N THR A 102 -13.81 0.78 0.09
CA THR A 102 -14.47 -0.24 -0.72
C THR A 102 -14.75 -1.50 0.11
N ALA A 103 -15.74 -2.30 -0.30
CA ALA A 103 -16.14 -3.51 0.43
C ALA A 103 -15.02 -4.56 0.54
N ILE A 104 -14.18 -4.65 -0.49
CA ILE A 104 -12.91 -5.37 -0.47
C ILE A 104 -11.83 -4.28 -0.52
N PRO A 105 -10.90 -4.22 0.45
CA PRO A 105 -9.92 -3.16 0.48
C PRO A 105 -8.94 -3.31 -0.68
N ARG A 106 -8.82 -2.26 -1.49
CA ARG A 106 -7.85 -2.20 -2.57
C ARG A 106 -6.46 -1.90 -2.04
N VAL A 107 -5.44 -2.26 -2.81
CA VAL A 107 -4.07 -1.85 -2.53
C VAL A 107 -3.78 -0.56 -3.29
N ILE A 108 -3.30 0.44 -2.58
CA ILE A 108 -2.93 1.76 -3.11
C ILE A 108 -1.49 2.10 -2.72
N TYR A 109 -0.89 3.05 -3.42
CA TYR A 109 0.38 3.65 -3.02
C TYR A 109 0.34 5.17 -3.21
N LEU A 110 1.12 5.90 -2.43
CA LEU A 110 1.24 7.36 -2.56
C LEU A 110 2.29 7.68 -3.63
N GLY A 111 1.88 8.15 -4.79
CA GLY A 111 2.77 8.60 -5.86
C GLY A 111 2.75 10.11 -6.07
N ASP A 112 3.65 10.58 -6.91
CA ASP A 112 3.65 11.94 -7.45
C ASP A 112 3.15 11.91 -8.90
N ILE A 113 2.11 12.69 -9.18
CA ILE A 113 1.61 12.95 -10.53
C ILE A 113 1.55 14.48 -10.68
N ASP A 114 2.23 15.01 -11.70
CA ASP A 114 2.26 16.44 -12.01
C ASP A 114 2.65 17.34 -10.82
N HIS A 115 3.60 16.91 -9.98
CA HIS A 115 4.06 17.60 -8.77
C HIS A 115 3.05 17.66 -7.63
N ALA A 116 2.08 16.73 -7.64
CA ALA A 116 1.08 16.58 -6.60
C ALA A 116 1.07 15.13 -6.07
N SER A 117 1.02 14.99 -4.75
CA SER A 117 0.90 13.68 -4.11
C SER A 117 -0.51 13.14 -4.28
N HIS A 118 -0.63 11.98 -4.92
CA HIS A 118 -1.88 11.27 -5.13
C HIS A 118 -1.78 9.83 -4.67
N TRP A 119 -2.85 9.34 -4.05
CA TRP A 119 -3.02 7.91 -3.84
C TRP A 119 -3.52 7.24 -5.11
N ILE A 120 -2.77 6.24 -5.57
CA ILE A 120 -2.98 5.55 -6.84
C ILE A 120 -3.28 4.09 -6.55
N GLU A 121 -4.28 3.53 -7.23
CA GLU A 121 -4.58 2.11 -7.15
C GLU A 121 -3.45 1.27 -7.74
N LEU A 122 -2.86 0.43 -6.89
CA LEU A 122 -1.84 -0.55 -7.26
C LEU A 122 -2.48 -1.88 -7.69
N SER A 123 -3.50 -2.31 -6.96
CA SER A 123 -4.26 -3.53 -7.26
C SER A 123 -5.63 -3.47 -6.63
N ARG A 124 -6.61 -4.14 -7.25
CA ARG A 124 -7.99 -4.21 -6.77
C ARG A 124 -8.14 -4.81 -5.36
N ASP A 125 -7.22 -5.68 -4.96
CA ASP A 125 -7.17 -6.32 -3.64
C ASP A 125 -5.78 -6.93 -3.38
N TYR A 126 -5.48 -7.28 -2.12
CA TYR A 126 -4.18 -7.84 -1.73
C TYR A 126 -3.89 -9.19 -2.38
N ALA A 127 -4.90 -10.05 -2.57
CA ALA A 127 -4.71 -11.36 -3.21
C ALA A 127 -4.27 -11.22 -4.67
N SER A 128 -4.85 -10.26 -5.39
CA SER A 128 -4.54 -9.94 -6.77
C SER A 128 -3.14 -9.34 -6.91
N LEU A 129 -2.72 -8.51 -5.96
CA LEU A 129 -1.32 -8.05 -5.88
C LEU A 129 -0.36 -9.24 -5.72
N VAL A 130 -0.63 -10.13 -4.76
CA VAL A 130 0.22 -11.32 -4.50
C VAL A 130 0.27 -12.23 -5.72
N GLN A 131 -0.85 -12.44 -6.40
CA GLN A 131 -0.89 -13.23 -7.63
C GLN A 131 -0.02 -12.62 -8.73
N PHE A 132 -0.14 -11.31 -8.96
CA PHE A 132 0.62 -10.60 -9.99
C PHE A 132 2.13 -10.70 -9.74
N ILE A 133 2.58 -10.41 -8.51
CA ILE A 133 4.02 -10.43 -8.21
C ILE A 133 4.60 -11.86 -8.24
N GLN A 134 3.81 -12.89 -7.93
CA GLN A 134 4.26 -14.28 -7.99
C GLN A 134 4.33 -14.86 -9.41
N LYS A 135 3.31 -14.57 -10.24
CA LYS A 135 3.10 -15.28 -11.51
C LYS A 135 3.23 -14.40 -12.75
N GLY A 136 3.31 -13.08 -12.60
CA GLY A 136 3.21 -12.13 -13.70
C GLY A 136 1.76 -11.80 -14.09
N PRO A 137 1.55 -10.90 -15.05
CA PRO A 137 0.22 -10.60 -15.60
C PRO A 137 -0.41 -11.88 -16.18
N VAL A 138 -1.72 -12.05 -15.98
CA VAL A 138 -2.54 -13.06 -16.66
C VAL A 138 -3.00 -12.51 -18.00
#